data_AF-A0A7C9EJ98-F1
#
_entry.id   AF-A0A7C9EJ98-F1
#
_cell.length_a   1.000
_cell.length_b   1.000
_cell.length_c   1.000
_cell.angle_alpha   90.00
_cell.angle_beta   90.00
_cell.angle_gamma   90.00
#
_symmetry.space_group_name_H-M   'P 1'
#
loop_
_entity.id
_entity.type
_entity.pdbx_description
1 polymer ?
#
loop_
_entity_poly.entity_id
_entity_poly.type
_entity_poly.pdbx_seq_one_letter_code
_entity_poly.pdbx_strand_id
1 'polypeptide(L)'
;CSSCEQGSLVSELIKGMELTRQLKAHLGLEVSDEAKGMLVEGILSSYEKTLSLLNLGGSMEQSQQHVVLSTNMPGSPISVIGSPKSEDLNPGFNAQQEAMDFSRKR
;
A
#
# COMPACT_ATOMS: atom_id res chain seq x y z
N CYS A 1 13.72 6.47 15.05
CA CYS A 1 12.82 7.49 15.64
C CYS A 1 11.63 7.60 14.72
N SER A 2 10.58 6.82 14.97
CA SER A 2 9.43 6.66 14.05
C SER A 2 8.61 7.94 13.87
N SER A 3 8.69 8.90 14.80
CA SER A 3 8.01 10.19 14.69
C SER A 3 8.57 11.11 13.60
N CYS A 4 9.89 11.09 13.38
CA CYS A 4 10.53 11.89 12.33
C CYS A 4 10.16 11.37 10.93
N GLU A 5 10.10 10.05 10.76
CA GLU A 5 9.71 9.39 9.51
C GLU A 5 8.24 9.65 9.18
N GLN A 6 7.36 9.61 10.19
CA GLN A 6 5.96 9.94 10.02
C GLN A 6 5.73 11.42 9.66
N GLY A 7 6.49 12.34 10.25
CA GLY A 7 6.48 13.75 9.87
C GLY A 7 6.87 13.94 8.40
N SER A 8 7.96 13.29 7.95
CA SER A 8 8.40 13.32 6.56
C SER A 8 7.35 12.76 5.61
N LEU A 9 6.73 11.63 5.96
CA LEU A 9 5.67 11.00 5.17
C LEU A 9 4.49 11.96 4.95
N VAL A 10 3.99 12.56 6.03
CA VAL A 10 2.87 13.51 5.97
C VAL A 10 3.26 14.74 5.15
N SER A 11 4.49 15.23 5.30
CA SER A 11 4.96 16.42 4.56
C SER A 11 5.01 16.19 3.04
N GLU A 12 5.50 15.03 2.59
CA GLU A 12 5.55 14.71 1.17
C GLU A 12 4.14 14.53 0.59
N LEU A 13 3.22 13.88 1.32
CA LEU A 13 1.81 13.77 0.90
C LEU A 13 1.12 15.13 0.76
N ILE A 14 1.31 16.04 1.72
CA ILE A 14 0.77 17.40 1.64
C ILE A 14 1.33 18.13 0.41
N LYS A 15 2.63 18.00 0.16
CA LYS A 15 3.28 18.60 -1.02
C LYS A 15 2.69 18.09 -2.33
N GLY A 16 2.50 16.77 -2.47
CA GLY A 16 1.88 16.17 -3.66
C GLY A 16 0.45 16.65 -3.88
N MET A 17 -0.33 16.79 -2.81
CA MET A 17 -1.69 17.33 -2.87
C MET A 17 -1.71 18.79 -3.33
N GLU A 18 -0.82 19.64 -2.82
CA GLU A 18 -0.75 21.05 -3.19
C GLU A 18 -0.34 21.23 -4.66
N LEU A 19 0.67 20.49 -5.12
CA LEU A 19 1.07 20.49 -6.54
C LEU A 19 -0.08 20.02 -7.46
N THR A 20 -0.86 19.04 -7.01
CA THR A 20 -2.05 18.57 -7.75
C THR A 20 -3.13 19.66 -7.83
N ARG A 21 -3.32 20.46 -6.76
CA ARG A 21 -4.25 21.61 -6.78
C ARG A 21 -3.79 22.67 -7.77
N GLN A 22 -2.48 22.97 -7.80
CA GLN A 22 -1.90 23.90 -8.76
C GLN A 22 -2.07 23.39 -10.20
N LEU A 23 -1.78 22.12 -10.44
CA LEU A 23 -1.97 21.51 -11.75
C LEU A 23 -3.43 21.56 -12.20
N LYS A 24 -4.37 21.26 -11.29
CA LYS A 24 -5.80 21.38 -11.56
C LYS A 24 -6.20 22.81 -11.92
N ALA A 25 -5.65 23.82 -11.25
CA ALA A 25 -5.91 25.22 -11.59
C ALA A 25 -5.35 25.60 -12.98
N HIS A 26 -4.27 24.95 -13.43
CA HIS A 26 -3.70 25.16 -14.75
C HIS A 26 -4.48 24.45 -15.87
N LEU A 27 -5.41 23.55 -15.55
CA LEU A 27 -6.30 22.94 -16.54
C LEU A 27 -7.31 24.00 -17.03
N GLY A 28 -7.22 24.35 -18.32
CA GLY A 28 -8.08 25.37 -18.93
C GLY A 28 -7.49 26.79 -18.93
N LEU A 29 -6.28 26.97 -18.39
CA LEU A 29 -5.50 28.18 -18.57
C LEU A 29 -4.45 27.98 -19.68
N GLU A 30 -4.10 29.04 -20.40
CA GLU A 30 -2.96 29.07 -21.32
C GLU A 30 -1.63 29.13 -20.55
N VAL A 31 -1.41 28.14 -19.69
CA VAL A 31 -0.13 27.90 -19.02
C VAL A 31 0.71 26.97 -19.89
N SER A 32 2.00 27.30 -20.04
CA SER A 32 2.97 26.49 -20.78
C SER A 32 2.96 25.03 -20.33
N ASP A 33 3.09 24.13 -21.31
CA ASP A 33 3.18 22.69 -21.04
C ASP A 33 4.41 22.34 -20.19
N GLU A 34 5.48 23.13 -20.27
CA GLU A 34 6.65 22.94 -19.41
C GLU A 34 6.34 23.23 -17.94
N ALA A 35 5.54 24.26 -17.65
CA ALA A 35 5.13 24.56 -16.29
C ALA A 35 4.18 23.49 -15.73
N LYS A 36 3.30 22.92 -16.57
CA LYS A 36 2.47 21.76 -16.19
C LYS A 36 3.35 20.51 -15.98
N GLY A 37 4.37 20.32 -16.82
CA GLY A 37 5.35 19.24 -16.72
C GLY A 37 6.10 19.26 -15.39
N MET A 38 6.62 20.43 -14.97
CA MET A 38 7.28 20.59 -13.67
C MET A 38 6.36 20.22 -12.48
N LEU A 39 5.07 20.55 -12.55
CA LEU A 39 4.12 20.15 -11.52
C LEU A 39 3.91 18.63 -11.49
N VAL A 40 3.81 17.99 -12.66
CA VAL A 40 3.67 16.54 -12.78
C VAL A 40 4.90 15.83 -12.20
N GLU A 41 6.10 16.27 -12.55
CA GLU A 41 7.35 15.72 -11.98
C GLU A 41 7.41 15.88 -10.46
N GLY A 42 7.01 17.04 -9.95
CA GLY A 42 6.93 17.28 -8.51
C GLY A 42 5.94 16.36 -7.79
N ILE A 43 4.78 16.09 -8.41
CA ILE A 43 3.78 15.14 -7.91
C ILE A 43 4.36 13.73 -7.85
N LEU A 44 4.98 13.27 -8.95
CA LEU A 44 5.61 11.95 -9.01
C LEU A 44 6.70 11.80 -7.94
N SER A 45 7.60 12.78 -7.83
CA SER A 45 8.68 12.76 -6.85
C SER A 45 8.17 12.69 -5.39
N SER A 46 7.08 13.40 -5.08
CA SER A 46 6.44 13.35 -3.76
C SER A 46 5.93 11.93 -3.44
N TYR A 47 5.28 11.26 -4.39
CA TYR A 47 4.81 9.89 -4.20
C TYR A 47 5.95 8.88 -4.12
N GLU A 48 6.99 9.00 -4.95
CA GLU A 48 8.17 8.11 -4.89
C GLU A 48 8.88 8.19 -3.53
N LYS A 49 9.02 9.40 -2.97
CA LYS A 49 9.58 9.59 -1.62
C LYS A 49 8.68 9.01 -0.55
N THR A 50 7.37 9.23 -0.65
CA THR A 50 6.38 8.65 0.27
C THR A 50 6.46 7.13 0.28
N LEU A 51 6.51 6.49 -0.90
CA LEU A 51 6.65 5.05 -1.04
C LEU A 51 7.98 4.55 -0.47
N SER A 52 9.08 5.29 -0.68
CA SER A 52 10.39 4.95 -0.13
C SER A 52 10.39 5.01 1.41
N LEU A 53 9.73 6.00 2.00
CA LEU A 53 9.57 6.13 3.46
C LEU A 53 8.71 5.00 4.04
N LEU A 54 7.65 4.58 3.34
CA LEU A 54 6.81 3.45 3.75
C LEU A 54 7.56 2.12 3.69
N ASN A 55 8.35 1.90 2.63
CA ASN A 55 9.16 0.68 2.47
C ASN A 55 10.25 0.56 3.55
N LEU A 56 10.78 1.68 4.04
CA LEU A 56 11.75 1.69 5.14
C LEU A 56 11.12 1.21 6.46
N GLY A 57 9.85 1.53 6.71
CA GLY A 57 9.10 1.08 7.89
C GLY A 57 8.71 -0.40 7.86
N GLY A 58 8.46 -0.96 6.66
CA GLY A 58 8.05 -2.36 6.50
C GLY A 58 9.17 -3.40 6.69
N SER A 59 10.43 -2.98 6.62
CA SER A 59 11.58 -3.89 6.76
C SER A 59 11.91 -4.22 8.24
N MET A 60 11.55 -3.36 9.19
CA MET A 60 11.90 -3.57 10.61
C MET A 60 11.02 -4.61 11.33
N GLU A 61 9.83 -4.95 10.83
CA GLU A 61 8.92 -5.88 11.52
C GLU A 61 9.18 -7.37 11.22
N GLN A 62 10.03 -7.71 10.25
CA GLN A 62 10.30 -9.12 9.91
C GLN A 62 11.50 -9.76 10.62
N SER A 63 12.30 -9.02 11.41
CA SER A 63 13.54 -9.56 11.98
C SER A 63 13.49 -9.94 13.47
N GLN A 64 12.31 -9.93 14.11
CA GLN A 64 12.15 -10.33 15.51
C GLN A 64 11.45 -11.68 15.69
N GLN A 65 11.89 -12.71 14.97
CA GLN A 65 11.69 -14.10 15.41
C GLN A 65 13.00 -14.63 15.99
N HIS A 66 13.22 -14.18 17.23
CA HIS A 66 14.07 -14.69 18.29
C HIS A 66 14.86 -15.98 17.97
N VAL A 67 16.15 -15.78 17.70
CA VAL A 67 17.21 -16.77 17.89
C VAL A 67 17.30 -17.08 19.38
N VAL A 68 16.86 -18.27 19.81
CA VAL A 68 17.29 -18.84 21.10
C VAL A 68 18.41 -19.81 20.84
N LEU A 69 19.63 -19.33 21.02
CA LEU A 69 20.79 -20.18 21.30
C LEU A 69 20.74 -20.54 22.78
N SER A 70 20.44 -21.79 23.11
CA SER A 70 20.91 -22.40 24.37
C SER A 70 21.28 -23.86 24.14
N THR A 71 22.56 -24.04 23.81
CA THR A 71 23.51 -24.90 24.53
C THR A 71 23.05 -26.33 24.92
N ASN A 72 23.73 -27.32 24.33
CA ASN A 72 23.95 -28.73 24.76
C ASN A 72 22.93 -29.82 24.37
N MET A 73 22.94 -30.30 23.12
CA MET A 73 22.70 -31.73 22.82
C MET A 73 23.04 -32.07 21.34
N PRO A 74 23.82 -33.12 21.02
CA PRO A 74 23.92 -33.63 19.66
C PRO A 74 22.90 -34.76 19.48
N GLY A 75 21.85 -34.55 18.68
CA GLY A 75 20.86 -35.60 18.47
C GLY A 75 19.83 -35.30 17.39
N SER A 76 20.18 -35.68 16.16
CA SER A 76 19.31 -36.04 15.02
C SER A 76 18.40 -34.96 14.37
N PRO A 77 18.30 -34.93 13.02
CA PRO A 77 17.36 -34.06 12.33
C PRO A 77 15.96 -34.67 12.37
N ILE A 78 15.00 -33.99 13.01
CA ILE A 78 13.59 -34.30 12.83
C ILE A 78 13.14 -33.69 11.51
N SER A 79 12.89 -34.58 10.55
CA SER A 79 12.11 -34.31 9.36
C SER A 79 10.63 -34.56 9.66
N VAL A 80 9.76 -33.98 8.82
CA VAL A 80 8.37 -34.39 8.55
C VAL A 80 7.24 -33.61 9.27
N ILE A 81 6.66 -32.71 8.45
CA ILE A 81 5.22 -32.45 8.22
C ILE A 81 4.49 -31.53 9.20
N GLY A 82 4.26 -30.29 8.73
CA GLY A 82 3.12 -29.47 9.12
C GLY A 82 2.46 -28.91 7.86
N SER A 83 1.42 -29.59 7.35
CA SER A 83 0.61 -29.13 6.21
C SER A 83 -0.09 -27.80 6.55
N PRO A 84 -0.27 -26.87 5.58
CA PRO A 84 -1.07 -25.68 5.83
C PRO A 84 -2.55 -26.09 5.84
N LYS A 85 -3.19 -25.98 7.00
CA LYS A 85 -4.63 -26.14 7.14
C LYS A 85 -5.31 -24.93 6.51
N SER A 86 -5.88 -25.13 5.33
CA SER A 86 -6.73 -24.19 4.60
C SER A 86 -8.18 -24.37 5.05
N GLU A 87 -8.73 -23.40 5.78
CA GLU A 87 -10.16 -23.13 6.00
C GLU A 87 -10.25 -21.76 6.71
N ASP A 88 -11.09 -20.79 6.40
CA ASP A 88 -12.24 -20.67 5.52
C ASP A 88 -12.42 -19.15 5.29
N LEU A 89 -12.46 -18.70 4.03
CA LEU A 89 -12.85 -17.31 3.75
C LEU A 89 -14.35 -17.23 4.01
N ASN A 90 -14.75 -16.35 4.92
CA ASN A 90 -16.16 -16.02 5.18
C ASN A 90 -16.60 -14.90 4.22
N PRO A 91 -17.29 -15.16 3.09
CA PRO A 91 -17.96 -14.11 2.33
C PRO A 91 -19.31 -13.82 2.99
N GLY A 92 -19.28 -12.99 4.04
CA GLY A 92 -20.48 -12.51 4.69
C GLY A 92 -21.17 -11.38 3.92
N PHE A 93 -21.59 -11.57 2.67
CA PHE A 93 -22.52 -10.65 1.99
C PHE A 93 -23.27 -11.38 0.87
N ASN A 94 -24.47 -11.90 1.16
CA ASN A 94 -25.48 -12.20 0.15
C ASN A 94 -26.78 -11.50 0.53
N ALA A 95 -26.87 -10.22 0.17
CA ALA A 95 -28.13 -9.53 0.02
C ALA A 95 -28.40 -9.36 -1.48
N GLN A 96 -29.50 -9.96 -1.93
CA GLN A 96 -30.32 -9.54 -3.06
C GLN A 96 -29.66 -9.57 -4.46
N GLN A 97 -29.97 -10.61 -5.25
CA GLN A 97 -30.47 -10.43 -6.61
C GLN A 97 -31.11 -11.73 -7.12
N GLU A 98 -32.33 -12.04 -6.66
CA GLU A 98 -33.17 -13.00 -7.38
C GLU A 98 -34.00 -12.28 -8.45
N ALA A 99 -34.22 -13.01 -9.55
CA ALA A 99 -35.17 -12.78 -10.62
C ALA A 99 -34.81 -11.73 -11.70
N MET A 100 -33.89 -12.12 -12.59
CA MET A 100 -34.14 -11.95 -14.02
C MET A 100 -35.27 -12.90 -14.41
N ASP A 101 -36.43 -12.38 -14.86
CA ASP A 101 -37.04 -12.90 -16.08
C ASP A 101 -38.22 -12.07 -16.64
N PHE A 102 -38.32 -12.12 -17.98
CA PHE A 102 -39.43 -11.82 -18.89
C PHE A 102 -39.74 -10.38 -19.34
N SER A 103 -39.07 -10.02 -20.44
CA SER A 103 -39.66 -9.32 -21.59
C SER A 103 -41.04 -9.87 -21.96
N ARG A 104 -42.06 -9.01 -22.08
CA ARG A 104 -43.13 -9.10 -23.11
C ARG A 104 -43.91 -7.79 -23.29
N LYS A 105 -43.70 -7.23 -24.48
CA LYS A 105 -44.48 -6.27 -25.28
C LYS A 105 -46.01 -6.31 -25.06
N ARG A 106 -46.63 -5.13 -24.92
CA ARG A 106 -47.79 -4.66 -25.71
C ARG A 106 -47.91 -3.15 -25.56
#